data_AF-A0A8T5DXK5-F1
#
_entry.id   AF-A0A8T5DXK5-F1
#
_cell.length_a   1.000
_cell.length_b   1.000
_cell.length_c   1.000
_cell.angle_alpha   90.00
_cell.angle_beta   90.00
_cell.angle_gamma   90.00
#
_symmetry.space_group_name_H-M   'P 1'
#
loop_
_entity.id
_entity.type
_entity.pdbx_description
1 polymer ?
#
loop_
_entity_poly.entity_id
_entity_poly.type
_entity_poly.pdbx_seq_one_letter_code
_entity_poly.pdbx_strand_id
1 'polypeptide(L)' 'MTRIACILNPKARDGLSMKQWDLFEPALRTAGFEIDLHQTEYPGHATEIAHNLSSG' A
#
# COMPACT_ATOMS: atom_id res chain seq x y z
N MET A 1 5.14 11.63 13.82
CA MET A 1 4.24 11.33 12.69
C MET A 1 4.25 9.82 12.54
N THR A 2 3.09 9.16 12.46
CA THR A 2 3.04 7.69 12.40
C THR A 2 3.30 7.24 10.96
N ARG A 3 4.31 6.40 10.76
CA ARG A 3 4.58 5.80 9.45
C ARG A 3 3.76 4.53 9.26
N ILE A 4 3.13 4.40 8.10
CA ILE A 4 2.36 3.23 7.70
C ILE A 4 2.88 2.70 6.36
N ALA A 5 2.93 1.38 6.23
CA ALA A 5 3.16 0.73 4.95
C ALA A 5 1.82 0.40 4.29
N CYS A 6 1.66 0.77 3.02
CA CYS A 6 0.49 0.45 2.23
C CYS A 6 0.90 -0.55 1.14
N ILE A 7 0.31 -1.75 1.15
CA ILE A 7 0.57 -2.78 0.14
C ILE A 7 -0.59 -2.81 -0.85
N LEU A 8 -0.34 -2.29 -2.06
CA LEU A 8 -1.34 -2.16 -3.12
C LEU A 8 -1.22 -3.34 -4.09
N ASN A 9 -2.36 -3.96 -4.43
CA ASN A 9 -2.45 -4.88 -5.55
C ASN A 9 -2.95 -4.14 -6.81
N PRO A 10 -2.10 -3.90 -7.83
CA PRO A 10 -2.49 -3.21 -9.07
C PRO A 10 -3.60 -3.88 -9.85
N LYS A 11 -3.80 -5.19 -9.66
CA LYS A 11 -4.79 -6.00 -10.36
C LYS A 11 -6.05 -6.24 -9.52
N ALA A 12 -6.11 -5.73 -8.29
CA ALA A 12 -7.30 -5.88 -7.45
C ALA A 12 -8.49 -5.17 -8.10
N ARG A 13 -9.62 -5.92 -8.21
CA ARG A 13 -10.89 -5.43 -8.75
C ARG A 13 -10.68 -4.71 -10.09
N ASP A 14 -10.10 -5.41 -11.05
CA ASP A 14 -9.82 -4.92 -12.41
C ASP A 14 -9.03 -3.60 -12.46
N GLY A 15 -8.09 -3.45 -11.51
CA GLY A 15 -7.23 -2.28 -11.38
C GLY A 15 -7.89 -1.05 -10.74
N LEU A 16 -9.11 -1.19 -10.21
CA LEU A 16 -9.80 -0.10 -9.54
C LEU A 16 -9.05 0.38 -8.29
N SER A 17 -8.34 -0.52 -7.58
CA SER A 17 -7.55 -0.11 -6.41
C SER A 17 -6.44 0.87 -6.78
N MET A 18 -5.79 0.70 -7.93
CA MET A 18 -4.77 1.63 -8.43
C MET A 18 -5.40 2.96 -8.84
N LYS A 19 -6.53 2.94 -9.54
CA LYS A 19 -7.26 4.16 -9.94
C LYS A 19 -7.75 4.99 -8.75
N GLN A 20 -8.06 4.35 -7.63
CA GLN A 20 -8.52 5.02 -6.42
C GLN A 20 -7.38 5.45 -5.48
N TRP A 21 -6.15 4.99 -5.71
CA TRP A 21 -5.02 5.31 -4.84
C TRP A 21 -4.80 6.82 -4.72
N ASP A 22 -4.94 7.56 -5.82
CA ASP A 22 -4.83 9.02 -5.86
C ASP A 22 -5.83 9.75 -4.95
N LEU A 23 -6.91 9.08 -4.51
CA LEU A 23 -7.86 9.59 -3.52
C LEU A 23 -7.48 9.18 -2.09
N PHE A 24 -6.95 7.96 -1.92
CA PHE A 24 -6.58 7.43 -0.60
C PHE A 24 -5.30 8.07 -0.06
N GLU A 25 -4.29 8.28 -0.89
CA GLU A 25 -3.01 8.83 -0.46
C GLU A 25 -3.16 10.24 0.16
N PRO A 26 -3.84 11.21 -0.47
CA PRO A 26 -4.05 12.51 0.15
C PRO A 26 -4.84 12.46 1.45
N ALA A 27 -5.84 11.57 1.55
CA ALA A 27 -6.64 11.41 2.77
C ALA A 27 -5.80 10.89 3.94
N LEU A 28 -4.94 9.90 3.69
CA LEU A 28 -3.99 9.37 4.68
C LEU A 28 -2.95 10.41 5.08
N ARG A 29 -2.39 11.17 4.13
CA ARG A 29 -1.46 12.26 4.43
C ARG A 29 -2.12 13.37 5.26
N THR A 30 -3.36 13.73 4.93
CA THR A 30 -4.17 14.73 5.68
C THR A 30 -4.45 14.26 7.11
N ALA A 31 -4.64 12.96 7.31
CA ALA A 31 -4.79 12.35 8.64
C ALA A 31 -3.47 12.31 9.45
N GLY A 32 -2.35 12.79 8.89
CA GLY A 32 -1.06 12.89 9.58
C GLY A 32 -0.18 11.65 9.47
N PHE A 33 -0.44 10.77 8.50
CA PHE A 33 0.40 9.60 8.23
C PHE A 33 1.52 9.90 7.24
N GLU A 34 2.68 9.31 7.48
CA GLU A 34 3.72 9.13 6.47
C GLU A 34 3.50 7.79 5.77
N ILE A 35 3.46 7.80 4.44
CA ILE A 35 3.06 6.64 3.65
C ILE A 35 4.27 6.07 2.93
N ASP A 36 4.46 4.76 3.10
CA ASP A 36 5.40 3.94 2.35
C ASP A 36 4.61 2.96 1.47
N LEU A 37 4.53 3.24 0.17
CA LEU A 37 3.70 2.49 -0.77
C LEU A 37 4.51 1.37 -1.43
N HIS A 38 3.99 0.15 -1.34
CA HIS A 38 4.51 -1.06 -1.98
C HIS A 38 3.49 -1.62 -2.95
N GLN A 39 3.93 -2.16 -4.08
CA GLN A 39 3.04 -2.79 -5.07
C GLN A 39 3.33 -4.28 -5.20
N THR A 40 2.28 -5.10 -5.24
CA THR A 40 2.42 -6.53 -5.50
C THR A 40 2.64 -6.80 -6.99
N GLU A 41 3.38 -7.85 -7.32
CA GLU A 41 3.70 -8.20 -8.71
C GLU A 41 3.10 -9.57 -9.09
N TYR A 42 3.01 -10.47 -8.11
CA TYR A 42 2.51 -11.83 -8.25
C TYR A 42 1.67 -12.26 -7.02
N PRO A 43 0.85 -13.32 -7.13
CA PRO A 43 0.15 -13.90 -5.98
C PRO A 43 1.12 -14.32 -4.89
N GLY A 44 0.85 -13.92 -3.64
CA GLY A 44 1.73 -14.17 -2.50
C GLY A 44 2.70 -13.02 -2.17
N HIS A 45 2.99 -12.11 -3.11
CA HIS A 45 3.96 -11.02 -2.89
C HIS A 45 3.59 -10.11 -1.71
N ALA A 46 2.30 -9.90 -1.43
CA ALA A 46 1.86 -9.10 -0.28
C ALA A 46 2.35 -9.66 1.07
N THR A 47 2.37 -10.98 1.21
CA THR A 47 2.87 -11.66 2.43
C THR A 47 4.37 -11.48 2.57
N GLU A 48 5.12 -11.61 1.46
CA GLU A 48 6.58 -11.40 1.45
C GLU A 48 6.94 -9.96 1.85
N ILE A 49 6.26 -8.97 1.26
CA ILE A 49 6.43 -7.55 1.62
C ILE A 49 6.15 -7.34 3.11
N ALA A 50 5.02 -7.84 3.61
CA ALA A 50 4.65 -7.68 5.02
C ALA A 50 5.67 -8.33 5.97
N HIS A 51 6.17 -9.53 5.62
CA HIS A 51 7.19 -10.22 6.40
C HIS A 51 8.50 -9.43 6.48
N ASN A 52 8.96 -8.90 5.34
CA ASN A 52 10.16 -8.08 5.26
C ASN A 52 10.04 -6.78 6.05
N LEU A 53 8.87 -6.14 6.04
CA LEU A 53 8.60 -4.93 6.83
C LEU A 53 8.52 -5.21 8.34
N SER A 54 8.04 -6.38 8.73
CA SER A 54 7.88 -6.76 10.15
C SER A 54 9.18 -7.24 10.81
N SER A 55 10.18 -7.60 10.01
CA SER A 55 11.45 -8.17 10.48
C SER A 55 12.60 -7.15 10.47
N GLY A 56 12.29 -5.87 10.30
CA GLY A 56 13.24 -4.74 10.26
C GLY A 56 13.42 -4.04 11.60
#